data_AF-Q28C20-F1
#
_entry.id   AF-Q28C20-F1
#
_cell.length_a   1.000
_cell.length_b   1.000
_cell.length_c   1.000
_cell.angle_alpha   90.00
_cell.angle_beta   90.00
_cell.angle_gamma   90.00
#
_symmetry.space_group_name_H-M   'P 1'
#
loop_
_entity.id
_entity.type
_entity.pdbx_description
1 polymer ?
#
loop_
_entity_poly.entity_id
_entity_poly.type
_entity_poly.pdbx_seq_one_letter_code
_entity_poly.pdbx_strand_id
1 'polypeptide(L)'
;PFEEIIFDRLNEVRKTSIRQMNQTRFYIEENEKPEIKIHIFISGLPPLLSSEEYTDLLKEHLAIKDKLVSVIPAYSPQGAVVLEILCFSEAERIFMLVKDTSINNKQLHGVIIPHIMHEKLPQETCPLLVFVNPKSGGLKGRDLLYSFRKLLNPHQVFELTNGGPLPGFHTFSRVPYFRVLVCGGDGTVGWVLGALEEIRHKLACTEPSIAVLPLGTGNDLGRVLRWGAGYSGEDPYSILISVNEAENVLMDRWTILLDAQEAVDVMENGISEPDPPKIVQMNNYCGIGIDAELSLDFHHAREIEPGKFNSRFHNKGVYVKAGLQKLSHNRNLHRDMKLQVDQQEVELPNIEGLIFLNIPSWGSGADLWGSDNDNRYGKPRIDDGLLEVVGVTGVVHMGQVQGGLRSGIRIAQGSYFRVTLLKPIPVQVDGEPWIQPPGQIIISAAGPKVHMLKKSKQKQKKTSASSKDTKGDSVILNDNGS
;
A
#
# COMPACT_ATOMS: atom_id res chain seq x y z
N PRO A 1 -1.67 -33.12 -44.89
CA PRO A 1 -2.28 -31.79 -44.65
C PRO A 1 -3.57 -31.83 -43.81
N PHE A 2 -4.58 -32.64 -44.18
CA PHE A 2 -5.85 -32.71 -43.44
C PHE A 2 -5.71 -33.39 -42.06
N GLU A 3 -4.87 -34.42 -41.95
CA GLU A 3 -4.64 -35.16 -40.68
C GLU A 3 -3.87 -34.33 -39.63
N GLU A 4 -2.89 -33.52 -40.05
CA GLU A 4 -2.18 -32.58 -39.15
C GLU A 4 -3.13 -31.55 -38.53
N ILE A 5 -4.06 -31.02 -39.32
CA ILE A 5 -5.05 -30.03 -38.85
C ILE A 5 -5.99 -30.64 -37.80
N ILE A 6 -6.35 -31.92 -37.95
CA ILE A 6 -7.19 -32.64 -36.98
C ILE A 6 -6.41 -32.89 -35.68
N PHE A 7 -5.14 -33.28 -35.77
CA PHE A 7 -4.30 -33.54 -34.61
C PHE A 7 -4.07 -32.27 -33.78
N ASP A 8 -3.82 -31.14 -34.44
CA ASP A 8 -3.68 -29.84 -33.76
C ASP A 8 -4.98 -29.40 -33.08
N ARG A 9 -6.14 -29.62 -33.73
CA ARG A 9 -7.45 -29.36 -33.11
C ARG A 9 -7.69 -30.23 -31.88
N LEU A 10 -7.38 -31.53 -31.96
CA LEU A 10 -7.53 -32.46 -30.84
C LEU A 10 -6.61 -32.09 -29.69
N ASN A 11 -5.38 -31.62 -29.97
CA ASN A 11 -4.47 -31.11 -28.94
C ASN A 11 -4.99 -29.83 -28.27
N GLU A 12 -5.55 -28.90 -29.03
CA GLU A 12 -6.17 -27.69 -28.48
C GLU A 12 -7.42 -28.01 -27.64
N VAL A 13 -8.26 -28.95 -28.09
CA VAL A 13 -9.41 -29.44 -27.31
C VAL A 13 -8.94 -30.13 -26.03
N ARG A 14 -7.89 -30.96 -26.08
CA ARG A 14 -7.31 -31.62 -24.91
C ARG A 14 -6.76 -30.61 -23.90
N LYS A 15 -6.00 -29.62 -24.35
CA LYS A 15 -5.48 -28.55 -23.48
C LYS A 15 -6.63 -27.76 -22.85
N THR A 16 -7.67 -27.45 -23.63
CA THR A 16 -8.86 -26.73 -23.15
C THR A 16 -9.66 -27.55 -22.14
N SER A 17 -9.81 -28.86 -22.37
CA SER A 17 -10.50 -29.80 -21.48
C SER A 17 -9.74 -29.99 -20.16
N ILE A 18 -8.42 -30.21 -20.20
CA ILE A 18 -7.59 -30.30 -18.98
C ILE A 18 -7.59 -28.97 -18.23
N ARG A 19 -7.59 -27.84 -18.94
CA ARG A 19 -7.71 -26.51 -18.33
C ARG A 19 -9.06 -26.33 -17.66
N GLN A 20 -10.16 -26.71 -18.30
CA GLN A 20 -11.49 -26.70 -17.69
C GLN A 20 -11.55 -27.62 -16.46
N MET A 21 -11.05 -28.84 -16.56
CA MET A 21 -11.02 -29.80 -15.44
C MET A 21 -10.23 -29.27 -14.25
N ASN A 22 -9.01 -28.76 -14.47
CA ASN A 22 -8.18 -28.17 -13.41
C ASN A 22 -8.75 -26.86 -12.84
N GLN A 23 -9.65 -26.19 -13.58
CA GLN A 23 -10.35 -24.98 -13.14
C GLN A 23 -11.71 -25.27 -12.52
N THR A 24 -12.23 -26.50 -12.62
CA THR A 24 -13.54 -26.87 -12.09
C THR A 24 -13.40 -27.30 -10.64
N ARG A 25 -13.75 -26.41 -9.71
CA ARG A 25 -13.85 -26.73 -8.29
C ARG A 25 -15.24 -27.31 -8.03
N PHE A 26 -15.31 -28.59 -7.70
CA PHE A 26 -16.54 -29.21 -7.22
C PHE A 26 -16.67 -28.95 -5.72
N TYR A 27 -17.82 -28.47 -5.30
CA TYR A 27 -18.26 -28.48 -3.92
C TYR A 27 -19.68 -29.02 -3.89
N ILE A 28 -20.01 -29.74 -2.82
CA ILE A 28 -21.37 -30.23 -2.58
C ILE A 28 -22.09 -29.11 -1.86
N GLU A 29 -23.13 -28.58 -2.49
CA GLU A 29 -24.02 -27.59 -1.90
C GLU A 29 -25.39 -28.22 -1.69
N GLU A 30 -26.04 -27.86 -0.60
CA GLU A 30 -27.42 -28.21 -0.35
C GLU A 30 -28.31 -27.54 -1.41
N ASN A 31 -29.15 -28.32 -2.08
CA ASN A 31 -30.03 -27.82 -3.14
C ASN A 31 -31.24 -27.07 -2.53
N GLU A 32 -30.97 -25.94 -1.87
CA GLU A 32 -31.98 -24.92 -1.63
C GLU A 32 -32.17 -24.17 -2.94
N LYS A 33 -33.40 -24.01 -3.45
CA LYS A 33 -33.66 -23.12 -4.59
C LYS A 33 -33.27 -21.71 -4.15
N PRO A 34 -32.10 -21.16 -4.55
CA PRO A 34 -31.68 -19.87 -4.02
C PRO A 34 -32.60 -18.83 -4.65
N GLU A 35 -33.22 -17.97 -3.85
CA GLU A 35 -33.68 -16.69 -4.39
C GLU A 35 -32.47 -16.00 -5.00
N ILE A 36 -32.53 -15.70 -6.31
CA ILE A 36 -31.43 -15.02 -7.01
C ILE A 36 -31.24 -13.66 -6.34
N LYS A 37 -30.11 -13.47 -5.67
CA LYS A 37 -29.70 -12.20 -5.06
C LYS A 37 -28.27 -11.90 -5.50
N ILE A 38 -28.13 -10.88 -6.33
CA ILE A 38 -26.85 -10.41 -6.86
C ILE A 38 -26.56 -9.06 -6.25
N HIS A 39 -25.38 -8.91 -5.65
CA HIS A 39 -24.94 -7.66 -5.08
C HIS A 39 -23.90 -6.98 -5.99
N ILE A 40 -24.17 -5.72 -6.37
CA ILE A 40 -23.23 -4.87 -7.10
C ILE A 40 -22.87 -3.68 -6.22
N PHE A 41 -21.60 -3.61 -5.83
CA PHE A 41 -21.02 -2.45 -5.18
C PHE A 41 -20.79 -1.36 -6.22
N ILE A 42 -21.37 -0.18 -6.02
CA ILE A 42 -21.19 0.99 -6.88
C ILE A 42 -20.45 2.07 -6.10
N SER A 43 -19.38 2.58 -6.69
CA SER A 43 -18.62 3.73 -6.17
C SER A 43 -18.38 4.76 -7.27
N GLY A 44 -17.90 5.94 -6.86
CA GLY A 44 -17.73 7.08 -7.76
C GLY A 44 -18.93 8.02 -7.77
N LEU A 45 -19.90 7.81 -6.89
CA LEU A 45 -21.04 8.70 -6.72
C LEU A 45 -20.61 9.97 -5.95
N PRO A 46 -21.39 11.06 -6.02
CA PRO A 46 -21.18 12.21 -5.13
C PRO A 46 -21.28 11.79 -3.66
N PRO A 47 -20.37 12.25 -2.79
CA PRO A 47 -20.40 11.89 -1.37
C PRO A 47 -21.49 12.68 -0.63
N LEU A 48 -21.82 12.22 0.59
CA LEU A 48 -22.70 12.88 1.55
C LEU A 48 -24.15 13.08 1.09
N LEU A 49 -24.62 12.29 0.11
CA LEU A 49 -26.03 12.25 -0.26
C LEU A 49 -26.82 11.35 0.69
N SER A 50 -28.12 11.61 0.79
CA SER A 50 -29.11 10.76 1.44
C SER A 50 -29.40 9.50 0.62
N SER A 51 -30.06 8.52 1.25
CA SER A 51 -30.46 7.28 0.58
C SER A 51 -31.41 7.51 -0.59
N GLU A 52 -32.31 8.49 -0.47
CA GLU A 52 -33.29 8.83 -1.50
C GLU A 52 -32.59 9.49 -2.69
N GLU A 53 -31.73 10.46 -2.44
CA GLU A 53 -30.92 11.13 -3.48
C GLU A 53 -30.04 10.14 -4.26
N TYR A 54 -29.40 9.17 -3.58
CA TYR A 54 -28.67 8.12 -4.28
C TYR A 54 -29.58 7.25 -5.15
N THR A 55 -30.78 6.94 -4.67
CA THR A 55 -31.75 6.13 -5.41
C THR A 55 -32.21 6.86 -6.67
N ASP A 56 -32.54 8.14 -6.55
CA ASP A 56 -32.98 8.97 -7.67
C ASP A 56 -31.87 9.15 -8.70
N LEU A 57 -30.64 9.42 -8.24
CA LEU A 57 -29.48 9.53 -9.12
C LEU A 57 -29.23 8.25 -9.92
N LEU A 58 -29.37 7.08 -9.29
CA LEU A 58 -29.19 5.78 -9.95
C LEU A 58 -30.36 5.42 -10.86
N LYS A 59 -31.59 5.87 -10.54
CA LYS A 59 -32.74 5.77 -11.46
C LYS A 59 -32.54 6.59 -12.71
N GLU A 60 -32.07 7.82 -12.55
CA GLU A 60 -31.80 8.73 -13.67
C GLU A 60 -30.71 8.16 -14.60
N HIS A 61 -29.57 7.74 -14.03
CA HIS A 61 -28.39 7.41 -14.84
C HIS A 61 -28.33 5.94 -15.28
N LEU A 62 -28.90 5.01 -14.51
CA LEU A 62 -28.84 3.56 -14.80
C LEU A 62 -30.20 2.94 -15.14
N ALA A 63 -31.28 3.73 -15.07
CA ALA A 63 -32.66 3.27 -15.30
C ALA A 63 -33.01 2.02 -14.47
N ILE A 64 -32.66 2.03 -13.17
CA ILE A 64 -32.93 0.89 -12.28
C ILE A 64 -34.44 0.68 -12.09
N LYS A 65 -34.87 -0.57 -11.96
CA LYS A 65 -36.28 -0.95 -11.81
C LYS A 65 -36.60 -1.29 -10.36
N ASP A 66 -37.49 -0.52 -9.73
CA ASP A 66 -37.85 -0.65 -8.30
C ASP A 66 -38.27 -2.08 -7.88
N LYS A 67 -38.89 -2.84 -8.79
CA LYS A 67 -39.32 -4.22 -8.50
C LYS A 67 -38.18 -5.24 -8.47
N LEU A 68 -37.02 -4.90 -9.05
CA LEU A 68 -35.91 -5.82 -9.26
C LEU A 68 -34.63 -5.37 -8.54
N VAL A 69 -34.52 -4.10 -8.20
CA VAL A 69 -33.30 -3.48 -7.66
C VAL A 69 -33.64 -2.72 -6.38
N SER A 70 -32.95 -3.06 -5.31
CA SER A 70 -32.95 -2.32 -4.05
C SER A 70 -31.62 -1.60 -3.87
N VAL A 71 -31.65 -0.32 -3.53
CA VAL A 71 -30.46 0.47 -3.22
C VAL A 71 -30.21 0.40 -1.72
N ILE A 72 -29.07 -0.16 -1.31
CA ILE A 72 -28.64 -0.28 0.08
C ILE A 72 -27.50 0.73 0.29
N PRO A 73 -27.74 1.82 1.05
CA PRO A 73 -26.67 2.75 1.41
C PRO A 73 -25.63 2.05 2.27
N ALA A 74 -24.35 2.23 1.93
CA ALA A 74 -23.27 1.58 2.67
C ALA A 74 -22.17 2.58 3.08
N TYR A 75 -21.85 3.56 2.23
CA TYR A 75 -20.74 4.48 2.43
C TYR A 75 -21.02 5.87 1.83
N SER A 76 -22.00 6.58 2.40
CA SER A 76 -22.36 7.95 1.95
C SER A 76 -21.16 8.92 1.95
N PRO A 77 -20.30 9.00 2.99
CA PRO A 77 -19.13 9.88 2.96
C PRO A 77 -18.14 9.57 1.83
N GLN A 78 -18.10 8.31 1.37
CA GLN A 78 -17.22 7.86 0.29
C GLN A 78 -17.91 7.87 -1.09
N GLY A 79 -19.20 8.20 -1.17
CA GLY A 79 -19.94 8.16 -2.42
C GLY A 79 -20.11 6.75 -2.98
N ALA A 80 -20.53 5.79 -2.13
CA ALA A 80 -20.74 4.41 -2.54
C ALA A 80 -21.97 3.74 -1.89
N VAL A 81 -22.60 2.87 -2.68
CA VAL A 81 -23.79 2.09 -2.32
C VAL A 81 -23.66 0.64 -2.78
N VAL A 82 -24.55 -0.22 -2.30
CA VAL A 82 -24.71 -1.58 -2.80
C VAL A 82 -26.08 -1.73 -3.42
N LEU A 83 -26.14 -2.25 -4.63
CA LEU A 83 -27.39 -2.67 -5.26
C LEU A 83 -27.63 -4.15 -4.95
N GLU A 84 -28.80 -4.46 -4.42
CA GLU A 84 -29.31 -5.83 -4.38
C GLU A 84 -30.27 -6.04 -5.56
N ILE A 85 -29.97 -7.04 -6.39
CA ILE A 85 -30.66 -7.27 -7.65
C ILE A 85 -31.21 -8.69 -7.69
N LEU A 86 -32.51 -8.81 -7.93
CA LEU A 86 -33.25 -10.08 -7.90
C LEU A 86 -33.24 -10.85 -9.24
N CYS A 87 -32.55 -10.30 -10.25
CA CYS A 87 -32.58 -10.82 -11.63
C CYS A 87 -31.21 -10.71 -12.31
N PHE A 88 -30.73 -11.82 -12.88
CA PHE A 88 -29.42 -11.89 -13.54
C PHE A 88 -29.30 -10.95 -14.74
N SER A 89 -30.28 -10.92 -15.64
CA SER A 89 -30.23 -10.08 -16.83
C SER A 89 -30.24 -8.58 -16.47
N GLU A 90 -30.94 -8.21 -15.41
CA GLU A 90 -30.93 -6.84 -14.90
C GLU A 90 -29.59 -6.49 -14.25
N ALA A 91 -28.98 -7.42 -13.51
CA ALA A 91 -27.66 -7.23 -12.92
C ALA A 91 -26.57 -7.06 -13.99
N GLU A 92 -26.59 -7.88 -15.04
CA GLU A 92 -25.67 -7.76 -16.18
C GLU A 92 -25.84 -6.41 -16.89
N ARG A 93 -27.09 -6.00 -17.17
CA ARG A 93 -27.39 -4.71 -17.79
C ARG A 93 -26.84 -3.55 -16.98
N ILE A 94 -27.12 -3.52 -15.67
CA ILE A 94 -26.66 -2.46 -14.77
C ILE A 94 -25.14 -2.47 -14.66
N PHE A 95 -24.53 -3.64 -14.52
CA PHE A 95 -23.07 -3.77 -14.45
C PHE A 95 -22.36 -3.21 -15.69
N MET A 96 -22.93 -3.44 -16.88
CA MET A 96 -22.39 -2.88 -18.12
C MET A 96 -22.60 -1.36 -18.18
N LEU A 97 -23.78 -0.84 -17.84
CA LEU A 97 -24.04 0.60 -17.84
C LEU A 97 -23.16 1.38 -16.87
N VAL A 98 -22.93 0.84 -15.67
CA VAL A 98 -22.05 1.48 -14.67
C VAL A 98 -20.65 1.74 -15.26
N LYS A 99 -20.12 0.82 -16.08
CA LYS A 99 -18.79 0.97 -16.68
C LYS A 99 -18.71 2.08 -17.72
N ASP A 100 -19.83 2.51 -18.28
CA ASP A 100 -19.90 3.54 -19.32
C ASP A 100 -20.50 4.86 -18.78
N THR A 101 -20.85 4.89 -17.49
CA THR A 101 -21.51 6.04 -16.85
C THR A 101 -20.50 6.89 -16.07
N SER A 102 -20.60 8.20 -16.25
CA SER A 102 -19.89 9.21 -15.46
C SER A 102 -20.90 10.16 -14.83
N ILE A 103 -20.68 10.54 -13.57
CA ILE A 103 -21.48 11.54 -12.86
C ILE A 103 -20.52 12.61 -12.34
N ASN A 104 -20.81 13.90 -12.59
CA ASN A 104 -19.93 15.02 -12.25
C ASN A 104 -18.48 14.82 -12.71
N ASN A 105 -18.29 14.35 -13.96
CA ASN A 105 -16.99 14.00 -14.55
C ASN A 105 -16.20 12.90 -13.82
N LYS A 106 -16.85 12.16 -12.92
CA LYS A 106 -16.27 11.01 -12.22
C LYS A 106 -16.89 9.72 -12.74
N GLN A 107 -16.04 8.84 -13.25
CA GLN A 107 -16.46 7.51 -13.73
C GLN A 107 -17.02 6.68 -12.57
N LEU A 108 -18.16 6.02 -12.80
CA LEU A 108 -18.66 5.04 -11.85
C LEU A 108 -17.88 3.74 -11.93
N HIS A 109 -17.74 3.06 -10.80
CA HIS A 109 -17.11 1.75 -10.71
C HIS A 109 -18.10 0.74 -10.12
N GLY A 110 -18.33 -0.34 -10.86
CA GLY A 110 -19.18 -1.45 -10.47
C GLY A 110 -18.34 -2.69 -10.16
N VAL A 111 -18.54 -3.26 -8.97
CA VAL A 111 -17.91 -4.52 -8.56
C VAL A 111 -18.99 -5.48 -8.09
N ILE A 112 -19.08 -6.64 -8.74
CA ILE A 112 -19.94 -7.73 -8.25
C ILE A 112 -19.26 -8.31 -7.00
N ILE A 113 -19.98 -8.31 -5.89
CA ILE A 113 -19.47 -8.75 -4.58
C ILE A 113 -20.23 -10.01 -4.13
N PRO A 114 -19.54 -11.00 -3.54
CA PRO A 114 -20.19 -12.18 -3.01
C PRO A 114 -20.81 -11.89 -1.65
N HIS A 115 -21.81 -12.69 -1.26
CA HIS A 115 -22.24 -12.77 0.12
C HIS A 115 -21.42 -13.85 0.86
N ILE A 116 -20.65 -13.46 1.88
CA ILE A 116 -19.90 -14.41 2.70
C ILE A 116 -20.79 -14.94 3.83
N MET A 117 -21.02 -16.26 3.82
CA MET A 117 -21.67 -16.99 4.92
C MET A 117 -20.70 -17.14 6.11
N HIS A 118 -20.40 -16.02 6.77
CA HIS A 118 -19.41 -15.93 7.85
C HIS A 118 -19.71 -16.87 9.04
N GLU A 119 -20.99 -17.15 9.32
CA GLU A 119 -21.41 -18.12 10.35
C GLU A 119 -21.03 -19.58 10.04
N LYS A 120 -20.80 -19.90 8.75
CA LYS A 120 -20.37 -21.23 8.29
C LYS A 120 -18.84 -21.36 8.21
N LEU A 121 -18.08 -20.31 8.53
CA LEU A 121 -16.62 -20.38 8.55
C LEU A 121 -16.14 -21.22 9.73
N PRO A 122 -15.21 -22.18 9.54
CA PRO A 122 -14.66 -22.94 10.64
C PRO A 122 -13.91 -22.02 11.62
N GLN A 123 -14.03 -22.30 12.93
CA GLN A 123 -13.53 -21.42 14.01
C GLN A 123 -12.00 -21.16 13.95
N GLU A 124 -11.22 -22.11 13.43
CA GLU A 124 -9.76 -21.99 13.34
C GLU A 124 -9.28 -21.41 12.00
N THR A 125 -10.19 -20.96 11.12
CA THR A 125 -9.79 -20.38 9.84
C THR A 125 -9.49 -18.90 9.94
N CYS A 126 -8.49 -18.47 9.16
CA CYS A 126 -8.18 -17.07 8.96
C CYS A 126 -8.35 -16.74 7.47
N PRO A 127 -9.55 -16.29 7.04
CA PRO A 127 -9.78 -15.81 5.68
C PRO A 127 -8.75 -14.76 5.25
N LEU A 128 -8.46 -14.72 3.95
CA LEU A 128 -7.51 -13.78 3.35
C LEU A 128 -8.22 -12.90 2.31
N LEU A 129 -8.19 -11.59 2.55
CA LEU A 129 -8.57 -10.58 1.57
C LEU A 129 -7.33 -10.14 0.79
N VAL A 130 -7.33 -10.25 -0.54
CA VAL A 130 -6.19 -9.86 -1.37
C VAL A 130 -6.54 -8.63 -2.20
N PHE A 131 -5.76 -7.57 -2.07
CA PHE A 131 -5.80 -6.39 -2.91
C PHE A 131 -4.61 -6.38 -3.86
N VAL A 132 -4.87 -6.15 -5.15
CA VAL A 132 -3.81 -6.06 -6.16
C VAL A 132 -3.97 -4.78 -6.95
N ASN A 133 -2.89 -4.00 -7.03
CA ASN A 133 -2.78 -2.89 -7.96
C ASN A 133 -2.13 -3.39 -9.27
N PRO A 134 -2.89 -3.59 -10.36
CA PRO A 134 -2.37 -4.19 -11.58
C PRO A 134 -1.36 -3.29 -12.31
N LYS A 135 -1.37 -1.98 -12.04
CA LYS A 135 -0.43 -1.00 -12.61
C LYS A 135 0.94 -1.04 -11.92
N SER A 136 1.05 -1.63 -10.74
CA SER A 136 2.31 -1.68 -9.99
C SER A 136 3.33 -2.67 -10.58
N GLY A 137 4.61 -2.37 -10.37
CA GLY A 137 5.73 -3.28 -10.67
C GLY A 137 6.02 -3.49 -12.15
N GLY A 138 5.68 -2.54 -13.03
CA GLY A 138 5.84 -2.70 -14.47
C GLY A 138 4.90 -3.78 -15.02
N LEU A 139 3.61 -3.71 -14.63
CA LEU A 139 2.54 -4.66 -14.97
C LEU A 139 2.63 -6.05 -14.30
N LYS A 140 3.65 -6.33 -13.47
CA LYS A 140 3.71 -7.56 -12.66
C LYS A 140 2.49 -7.73 -11.74
N GLY A 141 1.87 -6.62 -11.30
CA GLY A 141 0.62 -6.67 -10.54
C GLY A 141 -0.50 -7.39 -11.29
N ARG A 142 -0.58 -7.25 -12.62
CA ARG A 142 -1.58 -7.93 -13.45
C ARG A 142 -1.39 -9.45 -13.45
N ASP A 143 -0.14 -9.91 -13.56
CA ASP A 143 0.17 -11.35 -13.52
C ASP A 143 -0.14 -11.97 -12.16
N LEU A 144 0.17 -11.24 -11.08
CA LEU A 144 -0.17 -11.64 -9.71
C LEU A 144 -1.68 -11.69 -9.49
N LEU A 145 -2.44 -10.71 -10.01
CA LEU A 145 -3.90 -10.71 -9.95
C LEU A 145 -4.48 -12.00 -10.57
N TYR A 146 -4.02 -12.38 -11.77
CA TYR A 146 -4.45 -13.63 -12.41
C TYR A 146 -4.00 -14.87 -11.64
N SER A 147 -2.80 -14.85 -11.08
CA SER A 147 -2.25 -15.99 -10.34
C SER A 147 -3.01 -16.23 -9.03
N PHE A 148 -3.25 -15.18 -8.24
CA PHE A 148 -4.04 -15.29 -7.01
C PHE A 148 -5.49 -15.67 -7.30
N ARG A 149 -6.12 -15.18 -8.37
CA ARG A 149 -7.47 -15.63 -8.76
C ARG A 149 -7.55 -17.10 -9.18
N LYS A 150 -6.43 -17.73 -9.56
CA LYS A 150 -6.38 -19.19 -9.83
C LYS A 150 -6.19 -19.99 -8.53
N LEU A 151 -5.35 -19.50 -7.63
CA LEU A 151 -5.00 -20.19 -6.38
C LEU A 151 -6.09 -20.03 -5.32
N LEU A 152 -6.66 -18.84 -5.20
CA LEU A 152 -7.70 -18.47 -4.25
C LEU A 152 -9.08 -18.45 -4.92
N ASN A 153 -10.15 -18.38 -4.13
CA ASN A 153 -11.47 -18.01 -4.66
C ASN A 153 -11.34 -16.61 -5.32
N PRO A 154 -11.69 -16.45 -6.61
CA PRO A 154 -11.56 -15.17 -7.32
C PRO A 154 -12.24 -13.99 -6.63
N HIS A 155 -13.33 -14.24 -5.88
CA HIS A 155 -14.10 -13.22 -5.19
C HIS A 155 -13.47 -12.72 -3.88
N GLN A 156 -12.33 -13.27 -3.45
CA GLN A 156 -11.52 -12.70 -2.36
C GLN A 156 -10.31 -11.90 -2.89
N VAL A 157 -10.15 -11.78 -4.21
CA VAL A 157 -9.03 -11.09 -4.87
C VAL A 157 -9.55 -9.87 -5.64
N PHE A 158 -9.38 -8.70 -5.03
CA PHE A 158 -9.87 -7.41 -5.51
C PHE A 158 -8.79 -6.64 -6.27
N GLU A 159 -9.20 -6.09 -7.40
CA GLU A 159 -8.37 -5.20 -8.21
C GLU A 159 -8.61 -3.76 -7.76
N LEU A 160 -7.57 -3.10 -7.26
CA LEU A 160 -7.70 -1.77 -6.66
C LEU A 160 -8.07 -0.68 -7.69
N THR A 161 -7.73 -0.86 -8.96
CA THR A 161 -8.10 0.08 -10.03
C THR A 161 -9.59 0.04 -10.39
N ASN A 162 -10.36 -0.88 -9.82
CA ASN A 162 -11.80 -0.99 -10.01
C ASN A 162 -12.57 -0.69 -8.72
N GLY A 163 -12.77 0.59 -8.41
CA GLY A 163 -13.52 1.02 -7.23
C GLY A 163 -12.74 1.03 -5.91
N GLY A 164 -11.42 0.83 -5.94
CA GLY A 164 -10.55 0.92 -4.77
C GLY A 164 -10.70 -0.24 -3.78
N PRO A 165 -10.30 -0.04 -2.51
CA PRO A 165 -10.31 -1.10 -1.49
C PRO A 165 -11.69 -1.32 -0.84
N LEU A 166 -12.59 -0.34 -0.90
CA LEU A 166 -13.91 -0.39 -0.23
C LEU A 166 -14.78 -1.61 -0.61
N PRO A 167 -14.87 -2.04 -1.89
CA PRO A 167 -15.63 -3.24 -2.24
C PRO A 167 -15.14 -4.49 -1.52
N GLY A 168 -13.81 -4.62 -1.35
CA GLY A 168 -13.20 -5.76 -0.68
C GLY A 168 -13.47 -5.75 0.82
N PHE A 169 -13.29 -4.60 1.47
CA PHE A 169 -13.61 -4.47 2.90
C PHE A 169 -15.11 -4.63 3.18
N HIS A 170 -15.97 -4.10 2.31
CA HIS A 170 -17.42 -4.31 2.44
C HIS A 170 -17.78 -5.79 2.34
N THR A 171 -17.19 -6.51 1.38
CA THR A 171 -17.38 -7.96 1.22
C THR A 171 -17.01 -8.72 2.50
N PHE A 172 -15.96 -8.28 3.20
CA PHE A 172 -15.47 -8.88 4.44
C PHE A 172 -16.06 -8.25 5.71
N SER A 173 -17.02 -7.32 5.60
CA SER A 173 -17.48 -6.50 6.73
C SER A 173 -18.05 -7.29 7.91
N ARG A 174 -18.65 -8.45 7.65
CA ARG A 174 -19.19 -9.35 8.68
C ARG A 174 -18.25 -10.48 9.09
N VAL A 175 -17.08 -10.58 8.47
CA VAL A 175 -16.11 -11.62 8.81
C VAL A 175 -15.42 -11.25 10.13
N PRO A 176 -15.52 -12.08 11.18
CA PRO A 176 -15.07 -11.71 12.53
C PRO A 176 -13.55 -11.60 12.67
N TYR A 177 -12.80 -12.32 11.83
CA TYR A 177 -11.34 -12.26 11.78
C TYR A 177 -10.86 -12.56 10.36
N PHE A 178 -9.96 -11.74 9.83
CA PHE A 178 -9.31 -11.98 8.54
C PHE A 178 -7.95 -11.27 8.45
N ARG A 179 -7.13 -11.69 7.49
CA ARG A 179 -5.88 -11.02 7.11
C ARG A 179 -6.04 -10.36 5.75
N VAL A 180 -5.19 -9.38 5.47
CA VAL A 180 -5.15 -8.67 4.20
C VAL A 180 -3.77 -8.84 3.56
N LEU A 181 -3.72 -9.09 2.26
CA LEU A 181 -2.49 -9.01 1.46
C LEU A 181 -2.62 -7.88 0.44
N VAL A 182 -1.74 -6.90 0.49
CA VAL A 182 -1.70 -5.77 -0.45
C VAL A 182 -0.51 -5.91 -1.41
N CYS A 183 -0.80 -6.08 -2.69
CA CYS A 183 0.19 -6.18 -3.75
C CYS A 183 0.32 -4.82 -4.47
N GLY A 184 1.36 -4.04 -4.13
CA GLY A 184 1.54 -2.68 -4.61
C GLY A 184 2.83 -2.03 -4.08
N GLY A 185 3.02 -0.74 -4.39
CA GLY A 185 4.06 0.08 -3.73
C GLY A 185 3.58 0.67 -2.40
N ASP A 186 4.44 1.41 -1.71
CA ASP A 186 4.12 2.00 -0.39
C ASP A 186 2.85 2.87 -0.42
N GLY A 187 2.66 3.71 -1.45
CA GLY A 187 1.42 4.48 -1.61
C GLY A 187 0.15 3.64 -1.83
N THR A 188 0.26 2.44 -2.41
CA THR A 188 -0.88 1.51 -2.50
C THR A 188 -1.24 0.95 -1.12
N VAL A 189 -0.24 0.68 -0.28
CA VAL A 189 -0.46 0.24 1.10
C VAL A 189 -1.10 1.36 1.92
N GLY A 190 -0.59 2.59 1.79
CA GLY A 190 -1.18 3.78 2.41
C GLY A 190 -2.64 4.00 2.03
N TRP A 191 -3.01 3.80 0.76
CA TRP A 191 -4.40 3.89 0.32
C TRP A 191 -5.31 2.85 0.98
N VAL A 192 -4.85 1.59 1.10
CA VAL A 192 -5.61 0.53 1.77
C VAL A 192 -5.75 0.81 3.27
N LEU A 193 -4.68 1.31 3.92
CA LEU A 193 -4.69 1.69 5.33
C LEU A 193 -5.65 2.84 5.61
N GLY A 194 -5.63 3.89 4.78
CA GLY A 194 -6.57 5.01 4.90
C GLY A 194 -8.02 4.58 4.73
N ALA A 195 -8.31 3.75 3.72
CA ALA A 195 -9.66 3.22 3.54
C ALA A 195 -10.12 2.34 4.72
N LEU A 196 -9.24 1.52 5.29
CA LEU A 196 -9.55 0.72 6.47
C LEU A 196 -9.87 1.62 7.67
N GLU A 197 -9.07 2.66 7.90
CA GLU A 197 -9.27 3.62 8.99
C GLU A 197 -10.64 4.31 8.91
N GLU A 198 -11.07 4.71 7.71
CA GLU A 198 -12.37 5.35 7.50
C GLU A 198 -13.56 4.44 7.85
N ILE A 199 -13.45 3.13 7.58
CA ILE A 199 -14.58 2.20 7.71
C ILE A 199 -14.46 1.20 8.84
N ARG A 200 -13.38 1.21 9.63
CA ARG A 200 -13.13 0.22 10.69
C ARG A 200 -14.31 0.03 11.64
N HIS A 201 -15.04 1.12 11.95
CA HIS A 201 -16.21 1.10 12.84
C HIS A 201 -17.42 0.34 12.26
N LYS A 202 -17.39 0.03 10.96
CA LYS A 202 -18.40 -0.75 10.24
C LYS A 202 -18.00 -2.22 10.04
N LEU A 203 -16.79 -2.61 10.46
CA LEU A 203 -16.27 -3.96 10.29
C LEU A 203 -16.41 -4.75 11.59
N ALA A 204 -16.80 -6.02 11.50
CA ALA A 204 -16.76 -6.96 12.60
C ALA A 204 -15.31 -7.22 13.08
N CYS A 205 -14.38 -7.33 12.13
CA CYS A 205 -12.95 -7.28 12.40
C CYS A 205 -12.44 -5.85 12.21
N THR A 206 -12.28 -5.10 13.30
CA THR A 206 -11.91 -3.67 13.25
C THR A 206 -10.44 -3.45 12.89
N GLU A 207 -9.57 -4.43 13.15
CA GLU A 207 -8.10 -4.30 13.04
C GLU A 207 -7.47 -5.53 12.34
N PRO A 208 -7.86 -5.84 11.08
CA PRO A 208 -7.28 -6.95 10.34
C PRO A 208 -5.79 -6.69 10.05
N SER A 209 -4.96 -7.74 10.13
CA SER A 209 -3.51 -7.60 9.94
C SER A 209 -3.13 -7.58 8.45
N ILE A 210 -2.28 -6.63 8.05
CA ILE A 210 -1.95 -6.36 6.65
C ILE A 210 -0.52 -6.81 6.30
N ALA A 211 -0.40 -7.73 5.34
CA ALA A 211 0.85 -8.08 4.66
C ALA A 211 1.04 -7.23 3.40
N VAL A 212 2.30 -6.99 3.05
CA VAL A 212 2.67 -6.24 1.85
C VAL A 212 3.45 -7.12 0.88
N LEU A 213 3.06 -7.12 -0.40
CA LEU A 213 3.87 -7.66 -1.48
C LEU A 213 4.44 -6.48 -2.28
N PRO A 214 5.73 -6.15 -2.09
CA PRO A 214 6.30 -4.90 -2.59
C PRO A 214 6.46 -4.91 -4.11
N LEU A 215 5.64 -4.13 -4.82
CA LEU A 215 5.69 -3.95 -6.27
C LEU A 215 6.20 -2.57 -6.70
N GLY A 216 6.47 -1.67 -5.75
CA GLY A 216 6.98 -0.32 -6.01
C GLY A 216 8.49 -0.26 -6.29
N THR A 217 9.04 0.96 -6.31
CA THR A 217 10.47 1.21 -6.52
C THR A 217 11.24 1.35 -5.20
N GLY A 218 10.70 2.07 -4.21
CA GLY A 218 11.29 2.26 -2.87
C GLY A 218 11.10 1.05 -1.96
N ASN A 219 9.83 0.74 -1.66
CA ASN A 219 9.37 -0.41 -0.86
C ASN A 219 9.98 -0.41 0.54
N ASP A 220 10.09 0.75 1.17
CA ASP A 220 10.70 0.92 2.49
C ASP A 220 9.92 0.13 3.56
N LEU A 221 8.59 0.15 3.50
CA LEU A 221 7.75 -0.63 4.40
C LEU A 221 7.94 -2.14 4.19
N GLY A 222 8.05 -2.58 2.93
CA GLY A 222 8.34 -3.97 2.58
C GLY A 222 9.68 -4.46 3.14
N ARG A 223 10.70 -3.59 3.21
CA ARG A 223 12.01 -3.92 3.79
C ARG A 223 11.94 -4.08 5.30
N VAL A 224 11.30 -3.12 5.98
CA VAL A 224 11.16 -3.11 7.44
C VAL A 224 10.34 -4.31 7.93
N LEU A 225 9.28 -4.66 7.21
CA LEU A 225 8.44 -5.84 7.46
C LEU A 225 9.00 -7.15 6.88
N ARG A 226 10.21 -7.12 6.31
CA ARG A 226 10.93 -8.30 5.76
C ARG A 226 10.27 -8.99 4.55
N TRP A 227 9.33 -8.33 3.89
CA TRP A 227 8.80 -8.78 2.59
C TRP A 227 9.77 -8.52 1.43
N GLY A 228 10.76 -7.66 1.65
CA GLY A 228 11.91 -7.49 0.77
C GLY A 228 11.89 -6.20 -0.04
N ALA A 229 12.92 -6.04 -0.87
CA ALA A 229 13.17 -4.88 -1.72
C ALA A 229 12.16 -4.71 -2.88
N GLY A 230 11.40 -5.76 -3.18
CA GLY A 230 10.38 -5.80 -4.20
C GLY A 230 10.35 -7.11 -4.96
N TYR A 231 9.20 -7.43 -5.52
CA TYR A 231 8.87 -8.69 -6.17
C TYR A 231 9.73 -8.96 -7.40
N SER A 232 10.28 -10.16 -7.42
CA SER A 232 11.29 -10.64 -8.36
C SER A 232 10.84 -11.91 -9.10
N GLY A 233 9.56 -12.30 -8.96
CA GLY A 233 8.99 -13.47 -9.63
C GLY A 233 8.85 -14.68 -8.72
N GLU A 234 8.83 -14.48 -7.40
CA GLU A 234 8.57 -15.52 -6.41
C GLU A 234 7.24 -16.23 -6.70
N ASP A 235 7.21 -17.54 -6.46
CA ASP A 235 5.99 -18.33 -6.67
C ASP A 235 4.83 -17.79 -5.80
N PRO A 236 3.67 -17.45 -6.39
CA PRO A 236 2.53 -16.91 -5.64
C PRO A 236 2.03 -17.82 -4.51
N TYR A 237 2.14 -19.14 -4.64
CA TYR A 237 1.76 -20.05 -3.56
C TYR A 237 2.72 -19.95 -2.36
N SER A 238 4.02 -19.85 -2.59
CA SER A 238 5.02 -19.58 -1.53
C SER A 238 4.78 -18.24 -0.80
N ILE A 239 4.25 -17.24 -1.49
CA ILE A 239 3.85 -15.96 -0.89
C ILE A 239 2.67 -16.18 0.06
N LEU A 240 1.65 -16.94 -0.34
CA LEU A 240 0.49 -17.25 0.52
C LEU A 240 0.90 -18.00 1.79
N ILE A 241 1.82 -18.96 1.68
CA ILE A 241 2.41 -19.64 2.86
C ILE A 241 3.10 -18.62 3.77
N SER A 242 3.91 -17.73 3.19
CA SER A 242 4.61 -16.68 3.96
C SER A 242 3.63 -15.74 4.69
N VAL A 243 2.47 -15.45 4.10
CA VAL A 243 1.41 -14.62 4.72
C VAL A 243 0.73 -15.37 5.87
N ASN A 244 0.50 -16.67 5.72
CA ASN A 244 -0.05 -17.51 6.79
C ASN A 244 0.91 -17.60 7.99
N GLU A 245 2.19 -17.76 7.74
CA GLU A 245 3.24 -17.91 8.76
C GLU A 245 3.76 -16.58 9.34
N ALA A 246 3.31 -15.44 8.83
CA ALA A 246 3.82 -14.13 9.24
C ALA A 246 3.42 -13.77 10.68
N GLU A 247 4.30 -13.00 11.33
CA GLU A 247 4.13 -12.50 12.69
C GLU A 247 3.34 -11.18 12.67
N ASN A 248 2.42 -11.01 13.62
CA ASN A 248 1.75 -9.73 13.82
C ASN A 248 2.69 -8.74 14.51
N VAL A 249 2.78 -7.54 13.97
CA VAL A 249 3.49 -6.40 14.56
C VAL A 249 2.60 -5.17 14.49
N LEU A 250 2.80 -4.23 15.41
CA LEU A 250 2.14 -2.94 15.36
C LEU A 250 2.98 -1.95 14.54
N MET A 251 2.30 -0.96 13.98
CA MET A 251 2.93 0.17 13.30
C MET A 251 2.19 1.46 13.65
N ASP A 252 2.93 2.48 14.08
CA ASP A 252 2.43 3.82 14.29
C ASP A 252 2.05 4.48 12.97
N ARG A 253 1.07 5.39 13.03
CA ARG A 253 0.67 6.24 11.91
C ARG A 253 0.57 7.67 12.39
N TRP A 254 0.83 8.61 11.48
CA TRP A 254 1.02 10.01 11.83
C TRP A 254 0.15 10.91 10.98
N THR A 255 -0.49 11.86 11.65
CA THR A 255 -1.24 12.94 11.03
C THR A 255 -0.35 14.16 10.90
N ILE A 256 -0.30 14.71 9.69
CA ILE A 256 0.35 15.97 9.36
C ILE A 256 -0.74 16.99 9.04
N LEU A 257 -0.86 18.02 9.87
CA LEU A 257 -1.75 19.15 9.65
C LEU A 257 -0.93 20.27 9.00
N LEU A 258 -1.34 20.67 7.81
CA LEU A 258 -0.75 21.77 7.06
C LEU A 258 -1.60 23.03 7.28
N ASP A 259 -0.94 24.18 7.29
CA ASP A 259 -1.57 25.50 7.42
C ASP A 259 -2.35 25.66 8.72
N ALA A 260 -1.84 25.08 9.82
CA ALA A 260 -2.40 25.27 11.15
C ALA A 260 -2.22 26.74 11.57
N GLN A 261 -3.22 27.57 11.31
CA GLN A 261 -3.24 28.96 11.76
C GLN A 261 -3.48 28.98 13.27
N GLU A 262 -2.63 29.70 14.01
CA GLU A 262 -2.95 30.03 15.40
C GLU A 262 -4.16 30.99 15.37
N ALA A 263 -5.20 30.66 16.13
CA ALA A 263 -6.50 31.35 16.15
C ALA A 263 -6.46 32.80 16.69
N VAL A 264 -5.29 33.46 16.68
CA VAL A 264 -5.03 34.69 17.44
C VAL A 264 -5.21 35.96 16.60
N ASP A 265 -5.10 35.92 15.26
CA ASP A 265 -5.13 37.13 14.42
C ASP A 265 -6.44 37.38 13.65
N VAL A 266 -7.50 36.58 13.87
CA VAL A 266 -8.75 36.64 13.06
C VAL A 266 -9.70 37.78 13.48
N MET A 267 -9.36 38.61 14.47
CA MET A 267 -10.29 39.66 14.96
C MET A 267 -10.22 41.00 14.24
N GLU A 268 -9.30 41.26 13.31
CA GLU A 268 -9.17 42.63 12.76
C GLU A 268 -9.65 42.87 11.32
N ASN A 269 -9.93 41.87 10.47
CA ASN A 269 -10.45 42.17 9.11
C ASN A 269 -11.46 41.13 8.60
N GLY A 270 -12.68 41.60 8.35
CA GLY A 270 -13.86 40.87 7.81
C GLY A 270 -13.63 39.59 7.00
N ILE A 271 -13.99 38.47 7.64
CA ILE A 271 -14.64 37.24 7.16
C ILE A 271 -14.28 36.76 5.73
N SER A 272 -13.17 36.01 5.66
CA SER A 272 -13.16 34.74 4.92
C SER A 272 -13.07 33.65 5.99
N GLU A 273 -13.95 32.64 5.99
CA GLU A 273 -13.66 31.46 6.82
C GLU A 273 -12.31 30.90 6.36
N PRO A 274 -11.34 30.69 7.26
CA PRO A 274 -10.06 30.10 6.86
C PRO A 274 -10.35 28.72 6.29
N ASP A 275 -9.73 28.41 5.13
CA ASP A 275 -9.81 27.07 4.56
C ASP A 275 -9.40 26.06 5.64
N PRO A 276 -10.14 24.95 5.80
CA PRO A 276 -9.81 23.96 6.81
C PRO A 276 -8.38 23.43 6.57
N PRO A 277 -7.60 23.19 7.64
CA PRO A 277 -6.22 22.75 7.51
C PRO A 277 -6.17 21.45 6.71
N LYS A 278 -5.24 21.38 5.75
CA LYS A 278 -5.08 20.18 4.94
C LYS A 278 -4.46 19.07 5.80
N ILE A 279 -5.14 17.95 5.87
CA ILE A 279 -4.73 16.78 6.65
C ILE A 279 -4.07 15.77 5.71
N VAL A 280 -2.85 15.34 6.05
CA VAL A 280 -2.11 14.30 5.33
C VAL A 280 -1.77 13.18 6.30
N GLN A 281 -1.95 11.94 5.87
CA GLN A 281 -1.57 10.75 6.64
C GLN A 281 -0.21 10.24 6.20
N MET A 282 0.66 9.94 7.17
CA MET A 282 2.02 9.45 6.96
C MET A 282 2.20 8.07 7.59
N ASN A 283 2.81 7.16 6.84
CA ASN A 283 3.13 5.79 7.26
C ASN A 283 4.63 5.52 7.31
N ASN A 284 5.43 6.15 6.44
CA ASN A 284 6.86 5.90 6.35
C ASN A 284 7.67 7.10 6.83
N TYR A 285 7.60 8.21 6.10
CA TYR A 285 8.39 9.40 6.40
C TYR A 285 7.91 10.65 5.68
N CYS A 286 8.25 11.81 6.26
CA CYS A 286 8.02 13.14 5.71
C CYS A 286 9.36 13.84 5.52
N GLY A 287 9.57 14.45 4.36
CA GLY A 287 10.78 15.19 4.03
C GLY A 287 10.47 16.65 3.73
N ILE A 288 11.32 17.55 4.19
CA ILE A 288 11.25 18.99 3.93
C ILE A 288 12.61 19.44 3.37
N GLY A 289 12.61 20.20 2.28
CA GLY A 289 13.83 20.67 1.62
C GLY A 289 14.33 19.70 0.54
N ILE A 290 15.63 19.42 0.50
CA ILE A 290 16.27 18.71 -0.64
C ILE A 290 15.68 17.32 -0.93
N ASP A 291 15.28 16.55 0.09
CA ASP A 291 14.62 15.25 -0.10
C ASP A 291 13.29 15.39 -0.87
N ALA A 292 12.49 16.37 -0.49
CA ALA A 292 11.23 16.68 -1.13
C ALA A 292 11.41 17.28 -2.53
N GLU A 293 12.43 18.12 -2.72
CA GLU A 293 12.75 18.70 -4.03
C GLU A 293 13.09 17.60 -5.06
N LEU A 294 13.91 16.61 -4.68
CA LEU A 294 14.22 15.48 -5.56
C LEU A 294 12.98 14.62 -5.84
N SER A 295 12.11 14.46 -4.85
CA SER A 295 10.84 13.76 -5.02
C SER A 295 9.91 14.51 -5.97
N LEU A 296 9.86 15.84 -5.90
CA LEU A 296 9.07 16.70 -6.79
C LEU A 296 9.55 16.62 -8.24
N ASP A 297 10.86 16.71 -8.47
CA ASP A 297 11.45 16.57 -9.81
C ASP A 297 11.13 15.19 -10.42
N PHE A 298 11.22 14.13 -9.61
CA PHE A 298 10.84 12.78 -10.04
C PHE A 298 9.33 12.67 -10.34
N HIS A 299 8.48 13.27 -9.50
CA HIS A 299 7.03 13.26 -9.68
C HIS A 299 6.62 13.93 -11.00
N HIS A 300 7.14 15.14 -11.26
CA HIS A 300 6.88 15.85 -12.52
C HIS A 300 7.36 15.05 -13.73
N ALA A 301 8.56 14.46 -13.66
CA ALA A 301 9.06 13.61 -14.74
C ALA A 301 8.13 12.41 -15.00
N ARG A 302 7.57 11.81 -13.94
CA ARG A 302 6.62 10.71 -14.01
C ARG A 302 5.27 11.11 -14.60
N GLU A 303 4.77 12.31 -14.29
CA GLU A 303 3.53 12.84 -14.85
C GLU A 303 3.64 13.14 -16.35
N ILE A 304 4.79 13.67 -16.78
CA ILE A 304 5.02 14.01 -18.20
C ILE A 304 5.15 12.74 -19.06
N GLU A 305 5.86 11.72 -18.57
CA GLU A 305 6.14 10.51 -19.36
C GLU A 305 5.89 9.20 -18.58
N PRO A 306 4.65 8.91 -18.15
CA PRO A 306 4.36 7.77 -17.27
C PRO A 306 4.80 6.41 -17.86
N GLY A 307 4.78 6.28 -19.20
CA GLY A 307 5.21 5.08 -19.91
C GLY A 307 6.70 4.72 -19.75
N LYS A 308 7.56 5.65 -19.30
CA LYS A 308 8.98 5.37 -19.04
C LYS A 308 9.25 4.83 -17.64
N PHE A 309 8.29 4.91 -16.72
CA PHE A 309 8.47 4.58 -15.29
C PHE A 309 8.13 3.12 -14.94
N ASN A 310 8.34 2.21 -15.90
CA ASN A 310 7.98 0.79 -15.78
C ASN A 310 9.10 -0.11 -15.22
N SER A 311 10.28 0.45 -14.94
CA SER A 311 11.43 -0.29 -14.42
C SER A 311 11.99 0.36 -13.17
N ARG A 312 12.14 -0.44 -12.09
CA ARG A 312 12.75 0.02 -10.83
C ARG A 312 14.15 0.58 -11.04
N PHE A 313 14.96 -0.04 -11.90
CA PHE A 313 16.32 0.40 -12.19
C PHE A 313 16.32 1.77 -12.89
N HIS A 314 15.45 1.92 -13.90
CA HIS A 314 15.29 3.20 -14.60
C HIS A 314 14.82 4.30 -13.66
N ASN A 315 13.78 4.02 -12.85
CA ASN A 315 13.23 4.96 -11.88
C ASN A 315 14.30 5.44 -10.89
N LYS A 316 15.14 4.53 -10.38
CA LYS A 316 16.28 4.88 -9.53
C LYS A 316 17.31 5.74 -10.27
N GLY A 317 17.58 5.46 -11.54
CA GLY A 317 18.46 6.27 -12.38
C GLY A 317 17.94 7.71 -12.57
N VAL A 318 16.63 7.91 -12.69
CA VAL A 318 16.01 9.24 -12.77
C VAL A 318 16.27 10.04 -11.49
N TYR A 319 16.10 9.42 -10.32
CA TYR A 319 16.43 10.05 -9.02
C TYR A 319 17.90 10.49 -8.95
N VAL A 320 18.82 9.62 -9.38
CA VAL A 320 20.26 9.95 -9.41
C VAL A 320 20.51 11.16 -10.33
N LYS A 321 19.91 11.17 -11.52
CA LYS A 321 20.05 12.28 -12.46
C LYS A 321 19.53 13.60 -11.89
N ALA A 322 18.36 13.60 -11.26
CA ALA A 322 17.80 14.77 -10.60
C ALA A 322 18.74 15.25 -9.48
N GLY A 323 19.28 14.34 -8.67
CA GLY A 323 20.28 14.64 -7.65
C GLY A 323 21.51 15.37 -8.22
N LEU A 324 22.10 14.83 -9.29
CA LEU A 324 23.29 15.42 -9.92
C LEU A 324 23.06 16.86 -10.41
N GLN A 325 21.86 17.19 -10.87
CA GLN A 325 21.50 18.55 -11.33
C GLN A 325 21.44 19.58 -10.19
N LYS A 326 21.35 19.12 -8.94
CA LYS A 326 21.14 19.96 -7.75
C LYS A 326 22.40 20.12 -6.88
N LEU A 327 23.52 19.52 -7.27
CA LEU A 327 24.79 19.54 -6.51
C LEU A 327 25.36 20.95 -6.28
N SER A 328 25.10 21.90 -7.18
CA SER A 328 25.62 23.26 -7.11
C SER A 328 24.71 24.25 -6.35
N HIS A 329 23.54 23.80 -5.91
CA HIS A 329 22.58 24.66 -5.21
C HIS A 329 22.84 24.57 -3.71
N ASN A 330 23.36 25.65 -3.10
CA ASN A 330 23.45 25.75 -1.65
C ASN A 330 22.10 26.17 -1.07
N ARG A 331 21.60 25.38 -0.12
CA ARG A 331 20.37 25.70 0.63
C ARG A 331 20.72 26.01 2.07
N ASN A 332 20.05 26.99 2.66
CA ASN A 332 20.21 27.34 4.08
C ASN A 332 18.92 27.01 4.84
N LEU A 333 18.44 25.76 4.71
CA LEU A 333 17.12 25.36 5.21
C LEU A 333 16.94 25.68 6.70
N HIS A 334 18.00 25.49 7.48
CA HIS A 334 18.06 25.81 8.91
C HIS A 334 17.73 27.28 9.27
N ARG A 335 17.87 28.22 8.33
CA ARG A 335 17.50 29.64 8.51
C ARG A 335 16.09 29.96 8.06
N ASP A 336 15.50 29.06 7.27
CA ASP A 336 14.21 29.25 6.62
C ASP A 336 13.07 28.54 7.36
N MET A 337 13.37 27.86 8.47
CA MET A 337 12.37 27.21 9.31
C MET A 337 12.79 27.18 10.78
N LYS A 338 11.80 26.94 11.65
CA LYS A 338 11.99 26.62 13.07
C LYS A 338 11.40 25.25 13.37
N LEU A 339 12.04 24.52 14.28
CA LEU A 339 11.58 23.23 14.75
C LEU A 339 11.31 23.30 16.26
N GLN A 340 10.10 22.93 16.64
CA GLN A 340 9.75 22.59 18.02
C GLN A 340 9.46 21.09 18.08
N VAL A 341 10.08 20.41 19.03
CA VAL A 341 9.84 19.00 19.35
C VAL A 341 9.23 18.93 20.74
N ASP A 342 8.04 18.36 20.81
CA ASP A 342 7.17 18.38 21.97
C ASP A 342 6.98 19.82 22.48
N GLN A 343 7.62 20.20 23.60
CA GLN A 343 7.53 21.54 24.20
C GLN A 343 8.83 22.34 24.12
N GLN A 344 9.83 21.85 23.38
CA GLN A 344 11.17 22.45 23.32
C GLN A 344 11.50 22.91 21.91
N GLU A 345 12.00 24.14 21.79
CA GLU A 345 12.62 24.60 20.55
C GLU A 345 13.95 23.86 20.34
N VAL A 346 14.16 23.36 19.12
CA VAL A 346 15.38 22.63 18.74
C VAL A 346 16.12 23.46 17.70
N GLU A 347 17.36 23.81 18.01
CA GLU A 347 18.23 24.52 17.07
C GLU A 347 18.66 23.60 15.94
N LEU A 348 18.44 24.04 14.69
CA LEU A 348 18.76 23.26 13.51
C LEU A 348 20.23 23.46 13.10
N PRO A 349 21.01 22.39 12.89
CA PRO A 349 22.36 22.49 12.33
C PRO A 349 22.29 22.94 10.86
N ASN A 350 23.43 23.23 10.24
CA ASN A 350 23.48 23.63 8.82
C ASN A 350 23.03 22.47 7.90
N ILE A 351 21.75 22.42 7.59
CA ILE A 351 21.09 21.38 6.79
C ILE A 351 20.43 21.98 5.56
N GLU A 352 20.24 21.12 4.56
CA GLU A 352 19.47 21.36 3.34
C GLU A 352 18.18 20.54 3.27
N GLY A 353 18.04 19.54 4.15
CA GLY A 353 16.85 18.71 4.28
C GLY A 353 16.61 18.28 5.71
N LEU A 354 15.35 18.24 6.12
CA LEU A 354 14.86 17.74 7.40
C LEU A 354 13.88 16.60 7.13
N ILE A 355 14.12 15.43 7.72
CA ILE A 355 13.33 14.22 7.49
C ILE A 355 12.80 13.70 8.83
N PHE A 356 11.50 13.42 8.89
CA PHE A 356 10.81 12.75 9.99
C PHE A 356 10.56 11.31 9.59
N LEU A 357 11.12 10.34 10.33
CA LEU A 357 11.03 8.92 10.03
C LEU A 357 10.10 8.23 11.04
N ASN A 358 9.10 7.51 10.54
CA ASN A 358 8.29 6.56 11.30
C ASN A 358 8.84 5.13 11.18
N ILE A 359 9.63 4.86 10.14
CA ILE A 359 10.26 3.57 9.92
C ILE A 359 11.77 3.71 9.76
N PRO A 360 12.58 2.72 10.19
CA PRO A 360 14.03 2.74 10.06
C PRO A 360 14.47 2.38 8.64
N SER A 361 13.94 3.11 7.65
CA SER A 361 14.18 2.91 6.23
C SER A 361 13.77 4.17 5.47
N TRP A 362 14.67 4.70 4.66
CA TRP A 362 14.43 5.86 3.82
C TRP A 362 14.99 5.64 2.41
N GLY A 363 14.32 6.18 1.39
CA GLY A 363 14.87 6.29 0.04
C GLY A 363 15.31 4.95 -0.56
N SER A 364 14.46 3.91 -0.49
CA SER A 364 14.77 2.55 -0.94
C SER A 364 15.70 1.74 -0.01
N GLY A 365 15.58 1.90 1.30
CA GLY A 365 16.24 1.03 2.27
C GLY A 365 17.50 1.58 2.92
N ALA A 366 17.81 2.86 2.73
CA ALA A 366 18.92 3.49 3.41
C ALA A 366 18.57 3.76 4.88
N ASP A 367 19.56 3.60 5.75
CA ASP A 367 19.44 3.92 7.18
C ASP A 367 19.94 5.34 7.42
N LEU A 368 19.00 6.29 7.49
CA LEU A 368 19.31 7.68 7.79
C LEU A 368 19.73 7.87 9.26
N TRP A 369 19.21 7.04 10.18
CA TRP A 369 19.48 7.19 11.61
C TRP A 369 20.89 6.70 11.94
N GLY A 370 21.30 5.54 11.43
CA GLY A 370 22.61 4.93 11.65
C GLY A 370 22.74 4.16 12.96
N SER A 371 23.98 3.87 13.39
CA SER A 371 24.27 2.94 14.52
C SER A 371 23.94 3.48 15.92
N ASP A 372 23.53 2.60 16.84
CA ASP A 372 23.10 2.92 18.22
C ASP A 372 24.22 3.45 19.16
N ASN A 373 25.27 4.11 18.65
CA ASN A 373 26.42 4.57 19.44
C ASN A 373 26.19 5.90 20.20
N ASP A 374 25.03 6.52 20.04
CA ASP A 374 24.67 7.78 20.67
C ASP A 374 23.59 7.55 21.73
N ASN A 375 23.99 7.59 23.01
CA ASN A 375 23.08 7.34 24.14
C ASN A 375 22.02 8.44 24.35
N ARG A 376 22.06 9.53 23.57
CA ARG A 376 21.06 10.61 23.66
C ARG A 376 19.69 10.20 23.14
N TYR A 377 19.62 9.19 22.28
CA TYR A 377 18.37 8.79 21.65
C TYR A 377 18.10 7.29 21.78
N GLY A 378 16.82 6.93 21.69
CA GLY A 378 16.40 5.54 21.63
C GLY A 378 16.76 4.89 20.30
N LYS A 379 16.66 3.56 20.28
CA LYS A 379 16.72 2.80 19.04
C LYS A 379 15.41 3.01 18.26
N PRO A 380 15.46 3.33 16.95
CA PRO A 380 14.26 3.51 16.14
C PRO A 380 13.35 2.29 16.14
N ARG A 381 12.07 2.53 16.34
CA ARG A 381 11.02 1.50 16.26
C ARG A 381 9.82 2.07 15.54
N ILE A 382 9.10 1.18 14.86
CA ILE A 382 7.89 1.56 14.13
C ILE A 382 6.64 1.61 15.02
N ASP A 383 6.80 1.30 16.31
CA ASP A 383 5.72 0.99 17.24
C ASP A 383 5.95 1.57 18.64
N ASP A 384 6.77 2.61 18.78
CA ASP A 384 7.08 3.26 20.05
C ASP A 384 6.36 4.62 20.26
N GLY A 385 5.64 5.11 19.26
CA GLY A 385 4.95 6.39 19.30
C GLY A 385 5.87 7.59 19.10
N LEU A 386 7.07 7.38 18.55
CA LEU A 386 8.05 8.43 18.30
C LEU A 386 8.39 8.53 16.80
N LEU A 387 8.82 9.71 16.37
CA LEU A 387 9.50 9.91 15.08
C LEU A 387 10.96 10.25 15.32
N GLU A 388 11.83 9.73 14.45
CA GLU A 388 13.20 10.18 14.34
C GLU A 388 13.32 11.40 13.43
N VAL A 389 13.95 12.47 13.91
CA VAL A 389 14.22 13.69 13.13
C VAL A 389 15.67 13.71 12.69
N VAL A 390 15.89 13.70 11.38
CA VAL A 390 17.22 13.60 10.76
C VAL A 390 17.46 14.74 9.79
N GLY A 391 18.63 15.36 9.89
CA GLY A 391 19.12 16.38 8.97
C GLY A 391 20.05 15.81 7.89
N VAL A 392 19.92 16.31 6.67
CA VAL A 392 20.86 16.06 5.56
C VAL A 392 21.40 17.38 5.01
N THR A 393 22.64 17.37 4.54
CA THR A 393 23.40 18.59 4.18
C THR A 393 23.56 18.77 2.67
N GLY A 394 22.72 18.12 1.88
CA GLY A 394 22.75 18.17 0.41
C GLY A 394 22.99 16.82 -0.25
N VAL A 395 23.00 16.83 -1.59
CA VAL A 395 22.94 15.61 -2.41
C VAL A 395 24.15 14.68 -2.21
N VAL A 396 25.36 15.21 -2.05
CA VAL A 396 26.57 14.38 -1.83
C VAL A 396 26.43 13.58 -0.54
N HIS A 397 25.98 14.23 0.53
CA HIS A 397 25.77 13.58 1.82
C HIS A 397 24.66 12.53 1.71
N MET A 398 23.54 12.84 1.06
CA MET A 398 22.48 11.86 0.80
C MET A 398 22.97 10.65 0.00
N GLY A 399 23.82 10.85 -1.01
CA GLY A 399 24.45 9.77 -1.77
C GLY A 399 25.36 8.89 -0.91
N GLN A 400 26.12 9.48 0.02
CA GLN A 400 26.92 8.73 1.00
C GLN A 400 26.04 7.93 1.97
N VAL A 401 24.89 8.46 2.38
CA VAL A 401 23.91 7.73 3.20
C VAL A 401 23.33 6.54 2.44
N GLN A 402 22.88 6.74 1.20
CA GLN A 402 22.37 5.64 0.37
C GLN A 402 23.42 4.56 0.12
N GLY A 403 24.70 4.93 0.03
CA GLY A 403 25.83 4.01 -0.08
C GLY A 403 26.27 3.35 1.23
N GLY A 404 25.66 3.70 2.38
CA GLY A 404 26.04 3.17 3.69
C GLY A 404 27.39 3.69 4.23
N LEU A 405 27.91 4.78 3.67
CA LEU A 405 29.19 5.38 4.06
C LEU A 405 29.04 6.41 5.19
N ARG A 406 27.84 6.98 5.36
CA ARG A 406 27.49 7.93 6.41
C ARG A 406 26.04 7.70 6.87
N SER A 407 25.71 8.25 8.03
CA SER A 407 24.32 8.44 8.47
C SER A 407 23.96 9.92 8.36
N GLY A 408 22.66 10.24 8.44
CA GLY A 408 22.23 11.62 8.60
C GLY A 408 22.58 12.18 9.98
N ILE A 409 22.32 13.48 10.16
CA ILE A 409 22.54 14.19 11.43
C ILE A 409 21.31 13.95 12.32
N ARG A 410 21.47 13.25 13.44
CA ARG A 410 20.38 13.07 14.41
C ARG A 410 20.07 14.37 15.11
N ILE A 411 18.84 14.86 14.97
CA ILE A 411 18.40 16.15 15.52
C ILE A 411 17.54 15.92 16.77
N ALA A 412 16.56 15.02 16.69
CA ALA A 412 15.64 14.77 17.79
C ALA A 412 14.93 13.42 17.65
N GLN A 413 14.28 12.99 18.72
CA GLN A 413 13.28 11.92 18.73
C GLN A 413 12.12 12.41 19.61
N GLY A 414 10.87 12.32 19.14
CA GLY A 414 9.73 12.94 19.83
C GLY A 414 8.37 12.47 19.33
N SER A 415 7.31 12.95 19.97
CA SER A 415 5.92 12.51 19.73
C SER A 415 5.01 13.58 19.13
N TYR A 416 5.44 14.83 19.18
CA TYR A 416 4.73 15.97 18.66
C TYR A 416 5.73 16.94 18.05
N PHE A 417 5.42 17.48 16.88
CA PHE A 417 6.31 18.39 16.18
C PHE A 417 5.53 19.58 15.65
N ARG A 418 6.10 20.77 15.82
CA ARG A 418 5.67 21.98 15.13
C ARG A 418 6.83 22.51 14.31
N VAL A 419 6.65 22.55 13.00
CA VAL A 419 7.60 23.12 12.05
C VAL A 419 7.01 24.43 11.52
N THR A 420 7.72 25.53 11.71
CA THR A 420 7.33 26.84 11.18
C THR A 420 8.16 27.13 9.95
N LEU A 421 7.55 27.18 8.77
CA LEU A 421 8.20 27.53 7.52
C LEU A 421 8.12 29.06 7.30
N LEU A 422 9.26 29.69 7.01
CA LEU A 422 9.35 31.14 6.79
C LEU A 422 9.20 31.55 5.32
N LYS A 423 9.32 30.60 4.40
CA LYS A 423 9.19 30.79 2.95
C LYS A 423 8.61 29.53 2.29
N PRO A 424 8.17 29.58 1.02
CA PRO A 424 7.74 28.39 0.30
C PRO A 424 8.87 27.36 0.19
N ILE A 425 8.62 26.12 0.64
CA ILE A 425 9.63 25.05 0.70
C ILE A 425 9.02 23.74 0.16
N PRO A 426 9.77 22.94 -0.64
CA PRO A 426 9.33 21.61 -1.02
C PRO A 426 9.11 20.70 0.20
N VAL A 427 7.96 20.03 0.22
CA VAL A 427 7.59 19.02 1.22
C VAL A 427 7.16 17.75 0.49
N GLN A 428 7.46 16.58 1.05
CA GLN A 428 6.95 15.30 0.57
C GLN A 428 6.52 14.44 1.74
N VAL A 429 5.46 13.67 1.56
CA VAL A 429 5.00 12.68 2.54
C VAL A 429 4.78 11.36 1.82
N ASP A 430 5.43 10.29 2.29
CA ASP A 430 5.38 8.95 1.70
C ASP A 430 5.61 8.91 0.17
N GLY A 431 6.39 9.85 -0.35
CA GLY A 431 6.73 9.97 -1.78
C GLY A 431 5.78 10.82 -2.61
N GLU A 432 4.77 11.47 -2.01
CA GLU A 432 3.90 12.46 -2.68
C GLU A 432 4.39 13.89 -2.35
N PRO A 433 4.97 14.62 -3.32
CA PRO A 433 5.61 15.91 -3.08
C PRO A 433 4.75 17.12 -3.50
N TRP A 434 4.98 18.28 -2.89
CA TRP A 434 4.42 19.57 -3.29
C TRP A 434 5.28 20.74 -2.78
N ILE A 435 4.98 21.98 -3.18
CA ILE A 435 5.53 23.19 -2.57
C ILE A 435 4.60 23.66 -1.47
N GLN A 436 5.05 23.63 -0.22
CA GLN A 436 4.28 24.14 0.92
C GLN A 436 4.52 25.64 1.08
N PRO A 437 3.46 26.49 1.17
CA PRO A 437 3.60 27.90 1.52
C PRO A 437 4.17 28.11 2.94
N PRO A 438 4.60 29.34 3.29
CA PRO A 438 4.97 29.68 4.66
C PRO A 438 3.81 29.42 5.62
N GLY A 439 4.09 28.91 6.81
CA GLY A 439 3.05 28.53 7.77
C GLY A 439 3.52 27.47 8.77
N GLN A 440 2.58 26.98 9.58
CA GLN A 440 2.83 25.90 10.53
C GLN A 440 2.47 24.55 9.94
N ILE A 441 3.36 23.58 10.14
CA ILE A 441 3.11 22.15 9.95
C ILE A 441 3.13 21.50 11.33
N ILE A 442 2.06 20.79 11.68
CA ILE A 442 1.98 20.02 12.92
C ILE A 442 2.02 18.55 12.58
N ILE A 443 2.90 17.78 13.22
CA ILE A 443 3.01 16.33 13.07
C ILE A 443 2.74 15.68 14.42
N SER A 444 1.78 14.76 14.44
CA SER A 444 1.36 14.05 15.67
C SER A 444 0.78 12.67 15.33
N ALA A 445 0.61 11.80 16.33
CA ALA A 445 0.02 10.48 16.11
C ALA A 445 -1.40 10.56 15.53
N ALA A 446 -1.70 9.74 14.53
CA ALA A 446 -2.99 9.74 13.82
C ALA A 446 -4.13 9.04 14.57
N GLY A 447 -3.79 8.20 15.55
CA GLY A 447 -4.76 7.36 16.26
C GLY A 447 -4.16 6.03 16.68
N PRO A 448 -4.95 4.93 16.72
CA PRO A 448 -4.42 3.62 17.09
C PRO A 448 -3.45 3.10 16.04
N LYS A 449 -2.51 2.29 16.52
CA LYS A 449 -1.54 1.59 15.70
C LYS A 449 -2.26 0.61 14.77
N VAL A 450 -1.68 0.38 13.60
CA VAL A 450 -2.21 -0.61 12.66
C VAL A 450 -1.49 -1.95 12.81
N HIS A 451 -2.23 -3.04 12.61
CA HIS A 451 -1.67 -4.38 12.63
C HIS A 451 -1.06 -4.71 11.27
N MET A 452 0.25 -4.93 11.25
CA MET A 452 1.01 -5.33 10.06
C MET A 452 1.51 -6.76 10.22
N LEU A 453 1.68 -7.45 9.10
CA LEU A 453 2.28 -8.77 9.05
C LEU A 453 3.75 -8.63 8.68
N LYS A 454 4.63 -9.14 9.53
CA LYS A 454 6.08 -9.20 9.31
C LYS A 454 6.46 -10.61 8.87
N LYS A 455 7.17 -10.72 7.76
CA LYS A 455 7.58 -12.03 7.24
C LYS A 455 8.56 -12.71 8.21
N SER A 456 8.23 -13.93 8.61
CA SER A 456 9.02 -14.75 9.51
C SER A 456 10.41 -15.07 8.93
N LYS A 457 11.43 -15.14 9.78
CA LYS A 457 12.76 -15.60 9.35
C LYS A 457 12.66 -17.08 9.03
N GLN A 458 12.90 -17.47 7.77
CA GLN A 458 13.11 -18.88 7.46
C GLN A 458 14.31 -19.37 8.28
N LYS A 459 14.09 -20.32 9.19
CA LYS A 459 15.18 -21.10 9.79
C LYS A 459 15.85 -21.81 8.61
N GLN A 460 17.06 -21.40 8.24
CA GLN A 460 17.90 -22.24 7.39
C GLN A 460 17.98 -23.60 8.07
N LYS A 461 17.33 -24.62 7.50
CA LYS A 461 17.68 -26.01 7.82
C LYS A 461 19.14 -26.11 7.43
N LYS A 462 20.05 -26.09 8.43
CA LYS A 462 21.40 -26.60 8.25
C LYS A 462 21.22 -28.05 7.79
N THR A 463 21.28 -28.25 6.48
CA THR A 463 21.58 -29.56 5.91
C THR A 463 22.99 -29.89 6.38
N SER A 464 23.08 -30.56 7.52
CA SER A 464 24.29 -31.25 7.94
C SER A 464 24.50 -32.44 7.00
N ALA A 465 24.97 -32.16 5.79
CA ALA A 465 25.65 -33.16 5.00
C ALA A 465 27.09 -33.21 5.52
N SER A 466 27.32 -34.12 6.47
CA SER A 466 28.67 -34.52 6.85
C SER A 466 29.27 -35.32 5.69
N SER A 467 29.89 -34.65 4.74
CA SER A 467 30.93 -35.26 3.92
C SER A 467 32.18 -35.38 4.80
N LYS A 468 32.26 -36.48 5.56
CA LYS A 468 33.53 -36.96 6.10
C LYS A 468 34.28 -37.59 4.93
N ASP A 469 35.41 -36.97 4.60
CA ASP A 469 36.44 -37.48 3.72
C ASP A 469 36.83 -38.92 4.10
N THR A 470 36.60 -39.87 3.20
CA THR A 470 37.32 -41.15 3.20
C THR A 470 38.65 -40.92 2.50
N LYS A 471 39.71 -40.80 3.30
CA LYS A 471 41.10 -40.91 2.86
C LYS A 471 41.30 -42.26 2.18
N GLY A 472 42.08 -42.24 1.10
CA GLY A 472 42.50 -43.42 0.38
C GLY A 472 43.44 -44.30 1.20
N ASP A 473 43.18 -45.59 1.18
CA ASP A 473 44.15 -46.62 1.56
C ASP A 473 44.76 -47.23 0.30
N SER A 474 46.04 -46.93 0.12
CA SER A 474 46.97 -47.60 -0.77
C SER A 474 47.19 -49.05 -0.30
N VAL A 475 46.81 -50.02 -1.13
CA VAL A 475 47.14 -51.44 -0.92
C VAL A 475 48.57 -51.69 -1.37
N ILE A 476 49.44 -52.00 -0.42
CA ILE A 476 50.78 -52.56 -0.65
C ILE A 476 50.61 -54.08 -0.76
N LEU A 477 50.89 -54.64 -1.94
CA LEU A 477 51.08 -56.08 -2.15
C LEU A 477 52.51 -56.42 -1.75
N ASN A 478 52.68 -57.13 -0.63
CA ASN A 478 53.88 -57.90 -0.33
C ASN A 478 53.58 -59.37 -0.62
N ASP A 479 54.16 -59.85 -1.72
CA ASP A 479 54.23 -61.26 -2.08
C ASP A 479 55.52 -61.84 -1.48
N ASN A 480 55.38 -62.82 -0.59
CA ASN A 480 56.47 -63.67 -0.12
C ASN A 480 55.89 -65.03 0.30
N GLY A 481 55.84 -65.94 -0.68
CA GLY A 481 56.40 -67.29 -0.57
C GLY A 481 55.69 -68.31 0.33
N SER A 482 54.92 -69.20 -0.31
CA SER A 482 54.89 -70.65 -0.05
C SER A 482 54.28 -71.36 -1.26
#